data_AF-A0A0K2JDF0-F1
#
_entry.id   AF-A0A0K2JDF0-F1
#
_cell.length_a   1.000
_cell.length_b   1.000
_cell.length_c   1.000
_cell.angle_alpha   90.00
_cell.angle_beta   90.00
_cell.angle_gamma   90.00
#
_symmetry.space_group_name_H-M   'P 1'
#
loop_
_entity.id
_entity.type
_entity.pdbx_description
1 polymer ?
#
loop_
_entity_poly.entity_id
_entity_poly.type
_entity_poly.pdbx_seq_one_letter_code
_entity_poly.pdbx_strand_id
1 'polypeptide(L)' 'MGSYKNTFERINKAKLQNPEIKVIYEFPKGEAKTKFTDWLDRNPGYQNIIDEIRVRPEK' A
#
# COMPACT_ATOMS: atom_id res chain seq x y z
N MET A 1 -1.30 -7.31 -19.02
CA MET A 1 -0.60 -7.07 -17.75
C MET A 1 -0.34 -5.57 -17.61
N GLY A 2 -0.56 -4.92 -16.46
CA GLY A 2 0.19 -3.68 -16.17
C GLY A 2 -0.51 -2.45 -15.59
N SER A 3 -1.75 -2.49 -15.09
CA SER A 3 -2.31 -1.29 -14.41
C SER A 3 -1.70 -1.07 -13.02
N TYR A 4 -1.69 -2.13 -12.19
CA TYR A 4 -1.30 -2.01 -10.78
C TYR A 4 0.20 -1.78 -10.56
N LYS A 5 1.08 -2.42 -11.36
CA LYS A 5 2.53 -2.20 -11.27
C LYS A 5 2.89 -0.73 -11.53
N ASN A 6 2.28 -0.14 -12.56
CA ASN A 6 2.48 1.27 -12.92
C ASN A 6 2.02 2.22 -11.81
N THR A 7 0.92 1.93 -11.12
CA THR A 7 0.46 2.75 -9.99
C THR A 7 1.47 2.79 -8.86
N PHE A 8 1.98 1.64 -8.43
CA PHE A 8 3.01 1.58 -7.38
C PHE A 8 4.31 2.27 -7.80
N GLU A 9 4.78 2.07 -9.04
CA GLU A 9 5.98 2.75 -9.53
C GLU A 9 5.82 4.27 -9.56
N ARG A 10 4.63 4.78 -9.92
CA ARG A 10 4.33 6.21 -9.91
C ARG A 10 4.30 6.77 -8.49
N ILE A 11 3.71 6.05 -7.55
CA ILE A 11 3.70 6.44 -6.13
C ILE A 11 5.12 6.48 -5.58
N ASN A 12 5.93 5.46 -5.89
CA ASN A 12 7.32 5.41 -5.47
C ASN A 12 8.14 6.59 -6.03
N LYS A 13 7.97 6.90 -7.32
CA LYS A 13 8.61 8.08 -7.93
C LYS A 13 8.15 9.40 -7.31
N ALA A 14 6.88 9.52 -6.92
CA ALA A 14 6.38 10.70 -6.23
C ALA A 14 7.00 10.83 -4.84
N LYS A 15 7.09 9.73 -4.09
CA LYS A 15 7.70 9.68 -2.76
C LYS A 15 9.20 9.96 -2.77
N LEU A 16 9.92 9.51 -3.80
CA LEU A 16 11.33 9.84 -4.00
C LEU A 16 11.56 11.33 -4.27
N GLN A 17 10.61 12.00 -4.93
CA GLN A 17 10.68 13.45 -5.15
C GLN A 17 10.27 14.24 -3.91
N ASN A 18 9.28 13.75 -3.16
CA ASN A 18 8.76 14.36 -1.94
C ASN A 18 8.63 13.30 -0.84
N PRO A 19 9.65 13.12 0.03
CA PRO A 19 9.66 12.07 1.05
C PRO A 19 8.59 12.27 2.15
N GLU A 20 7.97 13.45 2.21
CA GLU A 20 6.83 13.72 3.10
C GLU A 20 5.53 13.05 2.66
N ILE A 21 5.47 12.53 1.43
CA ILE A 21 4.30 11.78 0.94
C ILE A 21 4.17 10.47 1.72
N LYS A 22 3.02 10.29 2.38
CA LYS A 22 2.64 9.06 3.08
C LYS A 22 1.61 8.27 2.29
N VAL A 23 1.84 6.97 2.18
CA VAL A 23 0.94 6.03 1.51
C VAL A 23 0.23 5.19 2.57
N ILE A 24 -1.05 5.45 2.75
CA ILE A 24 -1.89 4.79 3.76
C ILE A 24 -2.96 3.96 3.05
N TYR A 25 -2.97 2.66 3.31
CA TYR A 25 -4.04 1.76 2.87
C TYR A 25 -5.04 1.55 4.01
N GLU A 26 -6.27 1.98 3.79
CA GLU A 26 -7.35 1.85 4.75
C GLU A 26 -8.39 0.86 4.25
N PHE A 27 -8.66 -0.18 5.06
CA PHE A 27 -9.61 -1.23 4.74
C PHE A 27 -10.87 -1.14 5.59
N PRO A 28 -12.06 -1.46 5.05
CA PRO A 28 -13.29 -1.47 5.83
C PRO A 28 -13.40 -2.66 6.79
N LYS A 29 -12.61 -3.72 6.59
CA LYS A 29 -12.63 -4.95 7.41
C LYS A 29 -11.22 -5.47 7.65
N GLY A 30 -11.02 -6.15 8.78
CA GLY A 30 -9.75 -6.80 9.13
C GLY A 30 -9.32 -7.89 8.14
N GLU A 31 -10.27 -8.65 7.58
CA GLU A 31 -9.95 -9.73 6.62
C GLU A 31 -9.26 -9.19 5.36
N ALA A 32 -9.72 -8.03 4.85
CA ALA A 32 -9.11 -7.40 3.68
C ALA A 32 -7.69 -6.91 3.97
N LYS A 33 -7.45 -6.38 5.19
CA LYS A 33 -6.11 -6.05 5.66
C LYS A 33 -5.21 -7.28 5.68
N THR A 34 -5.66 -8.40 6.26
CA THR A 34 -4.88 -9.65 6.32
C THR A 34 -4.50 -10.13 4.92
N LYS A 35 -5.48 -10.25 4.01
CA LYS A 35 -5.23 -10.67 2.62
C LYS A 35 -4.24 -9.76 1.90
N PHE A 36 -4.30 -8.46 2.15
CA PHE A 36 -3.37 -7.49 1.56
C PHE A 36 -1.96 -7.62 2.15
N THR A 37 -1.84 -7.80 3.47
CA THR A 37 -0.55 -8.06 4.12
C THR A 37 0.08 -9.36 3.63
N ASP A 38 -0.68 -10.46 3.53
CA ASP A 38 -0.20 -11.72 2.95
C ASP A 38 0.30 -11.56 1.50
N TRP A 39 -0.38 -10.72 0.72
CA TRP A 39 0.06 -10.39 -0.64
C TRP A 39 1.36 -9.58 -0.63
N LEU A 40 1.54 -8.63 0.30
CA LEU A 40 2.78 -7.86 0.43
C LEU A 40 3.98 -8.70 0.83
N ASP A 41 3.80 -9.66 1.74
CA ASP A 41 4.85 -10.61 2.13
C ASP A 41 5.39 -11.39 0.91
N ARG A 42 4.51 -11.73 -0.04
CA ARG A 42 4.87 -12.39 -1.30
C ARG A 42 5.43 -11.43 -2.36
N ASN A 43 5.30 -10.12 -2.16
CA ASN A 43 5.74 -9.10 -3.10
C ASN A 43 6.52 -7.97 -2.38
N PRO A 44 7.71 -8.28 -1.82
CA PRO A 44 8.44 -7.38 -0.92
C PRO A 44 8.85 -6.05 -1.58
N GLY A 45 8.93 -5.99 -2.92
CA GLY A 45 9.21 -4.75 -3.65
C GLY A 45 8.17 -3.64 -3.46
N TYR A 46 6.94 -3.97 -3.06
CA TYR A 46 5.88 -2.98 -2.80
C TYR A 46 5.80 -2.55 -1.33
N GLN A 47 6.44 -3.29 -0.42
CA GLN A 47 6.39 -3.02 1.01
C GLN A 47 7.00 -1.65 1.35
N ASN A 48 8.11 -1.28 0.69
CA ASN A 48 8.79 0.01 0.90
C ASN A 48 7.96 1.24 0.47
N ILE A 49 6.91 1.03 -0.33
CA ILE A 49 6.07 2.11 -0.84
C ILE A 49 5.00 2.48 0.21
N ILE A 50 4.57 1.52 1.03
CA ILE A 50 3.44 1.65 1.95
C ILE A 50 3.96 2.02 3.34
N ASP A 51 3.43 3.11 3.90
CA ASP A 51 3.81 3.57 5.24
C ASP A 51 2.90 2.99 6.32
N GLU A 52 1.60 2.88 6.04
CA GLU A 52 0.63 2.44 7.04
C GLU A 52 -0.49 1.60 6.41
N ILE A 53 -0.89 0.54 7.12
CA ILE A 53 -2.05 -0.30 6.79
C ILE A 53 -2.99 -0.38 7.99
N ARG A 54 -4.17 0.21 7.85
CA ARG A 54 -5.16 0.29 8.94
C ARG A 54 -6.54 -0.19 8.53
N VAL A 55 -7.34 -0.51 9.54
CA VAL A 55 -8.75 -0.86 9.38
C VAL A 55 -9.56 0.34 9.85
N ARG A 56 -10.57 0.74 9.07
CA ARG A 56 -11.49 1.80 9.45
C ARG A 56 -12.27 1.33 10.68
N PRO A 57 -12.39 2.14 11.76
CA PRO A 57 -13.24 1.78 12.88
C PRO A 57 -14.68 1.61 12.40
N GLU A 58 -15.37 0.56 12.88
CA GLU A 58 -16.80 0.40 12.64
C GLU A 58 -17.53 1.64 13.15
N LYS A 59 -18.42 2.17 12.31
CA LYS A 59 -19.13 3.43 12.53
C LYS A 59 -20.45 3.21 13.22
#